data_AF-A0A3M2DU74-F1
#
_entry.id   AF-A0A3M2DU74-F1
#
_cell.length_a   1.000
_cell.length_b   1.000
_cell.length_c   1.000
_cell.angle_alpha   90.00
_cell.angle_beta   90.00
_cell.angle_gamma   90.00
#
_symmetry.space_group_name_H-M   'P 1'
#
loop_
_entity.id
_entity.type
_entity.pdbx_description
1 polymer ?
#
loop_
_entity_poly.entity_id
_entity_poly.type
_entity_poly.pdbx_seq_one_letter_code
_entity_poly.pdbx_strand_id
1 'polypeptide(L)'
;MEETMEHEDLFGQALEKALAWANQNRPAASSQHKSAFSNSVAYLVIGESGGYGGPSLREHLVSWSLGTVGVGSVNIAGQAMTVITPDGNLPLPGQWTFDAAVAHAAPLCFDPATKYLNLLLQIQEREDCFDDDPEDLAVLRGKRKK
;
A
#
# COMPACT_ATOMS: atom_id res chain seq x y z
N MET A 1 13.17 -23.70 14.76
CA MET A 1 12.10 -24.47 14.11
C MET A 1 10.75 -24.15 14.74
N GLU A 2 10.68 -23.97 16.06
CA GLU A 2 9.48 -23.46 16.75
C GLU A 2 9.24 -21.96 16.47
N GLU A 3 10.28 -21.14 16.57
CA GLU A 3 10.23 -19.68 16.33
C GLU A 3 9.81 -19.29 14.89
N THR A 4 10.17 -20.11 13.90
CA THR A 4 9.80 -19.91 12.49
C THR A 4 8.32 -20.23 12.22
N MET A 5 7.75 -21.19 12.94
CA MET A 5 6.34 -21.54 12.82
C MET A 5 5.43 -20.48 13.46
N GLU A 6 5.84 -19.90 14.60
CA GLU A 6 5.08 -18.82 15.24
C GLU A 6 5.04 -17.55 14.36
N HIS A 7 6.13 -17.25 13.66
CA HIS A 7 6.19 -16.08 12.76
C HIS A 7 5.28 -16.24 11.52
N GLU A 8 5.29 -17.41 10.89
CA GLU A 8 4.41 -17.72 9.75
C GLU A 8 2.93 -17.66 10.13
N ASP A 9 2.57 -18.10 11.33
CA ASP A 9 1.20 -18.03 11.85
C ASP A 9 0.73 -16.58 12.06
N LEU A 10 1.59 -15.72 12.62
CA LEU A 10 1.30 -14.29 12.79
C LEU A 10 1.13 -13.56 11.45
N PHE A 11 1.95 -13.89 10.45
CA PHE A 11 1.83 -13.34 9.10
C PHE A 11 0.49 -13.72 8.45
N GLY A 12 0.14 -15.02 8.49
CA GLY A 12 -1.15 -15.51 7.98
C GLY A 12 -2.34 -14.85 8.67
N GLN A 13 -2.32 -14.71 9.99
CA GLN A 13 -3.38 -14.04 10.75
C GLN A 13 -3.51 -12.56 10.38
N ALA A 14 -2.40 -11.84 10.18
CA ALA A 14 -2.43 -10.44 9.77
C ALA A 14 -3.08 -10.27 8.38
N LEU A 15 -2.72 -11.14 7.43
CA LEU A 15 -3.30 -11.17 6.09
C LEU A 15 -4.80 -11.44 6.11
N GLU A 16 -5.23 -12.51 6.78
CA GLU A 16 -6.63 -12.91 6.84
C GLU A 16 -7.49 -11.83 7.51
N LYS A 17 -6.98 -11.24 8.61
CA LYS A 17 -7.67 -10.17 9.32
C LYS A 17 -7.81 -8.91 8.46
N ALA A 18 -6.78 -8.55 7.69
CA ALA A 18 -6.83 -7.41 6.77
C ALA A 18 -7.81 -7.67 5.62
N LEU A 19 -7.79 -8.87 5.03
CA LEU A 19 -8.73 -9.23 3.97
C LEU A 19 -10.18 -9.25 4.46
N ALA A 20 -10.43 -9.77 5.67
CA ALA A 20 -11.74 -9.72 6.30
C ALA A 20 -12.22 -8.28 6.50
N TRP A 21 -11.33 -7.40 6.99
CA TRP A 21 -11.63 -5.98 7.12
C TRP A 21 -11.98 -5.35 5.76
N ALA A 22 -11.21 -5.64 4.71
CA ALA A 22 -11.42 -5.10 3.37
C ALA A 22 -12.75 -5.57 2.76
N ASN A 23 -13.10 -6.85 2.94
CA ASN A 23 -14.38 -7.38 2.47
C ASN A 23 -15.57 -6.73 3.20
N GLN A 24 -15.43 -6.43 4.49
CA GLN A 24 -16.48 -5.77 5.26
C GLN A 24 -16.63 -4.28 4.94
N ASN A 25 -15.50 -3.56 4.84
CA ASN A 25 -15.50 -2.09 4.76
C ASN A 25 -15.44 -1.56 3.32
N ARG A 26 -14.91 -2.35 2.39
CA ARG A 26 -14.74 -2.02 0.97
C ARG A 26 -15.27 -3.15 0.07
N PRO A 27 -16.55 -3.57 0.23
CA PRO A 27 -17.08 -4.73 -0.47
C PRO A 27 -17.03 -4.61 -1.99
N ALA A 28 -17.22 -3.39 -2.52
CA ALA A 28 -17.21 -3.09 -3.95
C ALA A 28 -15.80 -2.91 -4.56
N ALA A 29 -14.74 -2.89 -3.75
CA ALA A 29 -13.38 -2.81 -4.27
C ALA A 29 -13.01 -4.10 -5.01
N SER A 30 -12.14 -3.97 -6.01
CA SER A 30 -11.64 -5.12 -6.79
C SER A 30 -10.85 -6.08 -5.91
N SER A 31 -10.69 -7.31 -6.39
CA SER A 31 -9.80 -8.29 -5.75
C SER A 31 -8.37 -7.76 -5.64
N GLN A 32 -7.88 -7.04 -6.65
CA GLN A 32 -6.52 -6.50 -6.70
C GLN A 32 -6.31 -5.46 -5.60
N HIS A 33 -7.24 -4.53 -5.41
CA HIS A 33 -7.15 -3.55 -4.31
C HIS A 33 -7.22 -4.22 -2.93
N LYS A 34 -8.08 -5.24 -2.77
CA LYS A 34 -8.19 -5.98 -1.51
C LYS A 34 -6.93 -6.80 -1.21
N SER A 35 -6.33 -7.44 -2.20
CA SER A 35 -5.05 -8.13 -2.08
C SER A 35 -3.94 -7.16 -1.73
N ALA A 36 -3.81 -6.07 -2.49
CA ALA A 36 -2.81 -5.04 -2.27
C ALA A 36 -2.90 -4.45 -0.84
N PHE A 37 -4.12 -4.18 -0.38
CA PHE A 37 -4.36 -3.73 0.98
C PHE A 37 -3.94 -4.76 2.03
N SER A 38 -4.30 -6.02 1.84
CA SER A 38 -4.01 -7.08 2.81
C SER A 38 -2.51 -7.30 2.95
N ASN A 39 -1.80 -7.40 1.83
CA ASN A 39 -0.35 -7.53 1.79
C ASN A 39 0.33 -6.31 2.41
N SER A 40 -0.19 -5.10 2.16
CA SER A 40 0.33 -3.85 2.74
C SER A 40 0.15 -3.79 4.25
N VAL A 41 -0.99 -4.23 4.78
CA VAL A 41 -1.23 -4.27 6.23
C VAL A 41 -0.31 -5.30 6.88
N ALA A 42 -0.15 -6.49 6.30
CA ALA A 42 0.79 -7.49 6.79
C ALA A 42 2.23 -6.95 6.80
N TYR A 43 2.64 -6.24 5.74
CA TYR A 43 3.95 -5.58 5.68
C TYR A 43 4.17 -4.57 6.80
N LEU A 44 3.19 -3.68 7.04
CA LEU A 44 3.33 -2.68 8.08
C LEU A 44 3.37 -3.31 9.49
N VAL A 45 2.59 -4.36 9.74
CA VAL A 45 2.43 -4.98 11.07
C VAL A 45 3.53 -5.99 11.38
N ILE A 46 3.94 -6.80 10.41
CA ILE A 46 4.86 -7.93 10.59
C ILE A 46 6.23 -7.68 9.94
N GLY A 47 6.31 -6.78 8.95
CA GLY A 47 7.53 -6.50 8.20
C GLY A 47 7.70 -7.36 6.94
N GLU A 48 6.75 -8.26 6.67
CA GLU A 48 6.72 -9.13 5.49
C GLU A 48 5.53 -8.80 4.58
N SER A 49 5.72 -8.85 3.27
CA SER A 49 4.69 -8.56 2.28
C SER A 49 4.44 -9.73 1.33
N GLY A 50 3.21 -9.88 0.86
CA GLY A 50 2.80 -10.91 -0.11
C GLY A 50 1.63 -11.74 0.42
N GLY A 51 1.47 -12.96 -0.10
CA GLY A 51 0.43 -13.91 0.34
C GLY A 51 -0.84 -13.87 -0.52
N TYR A 52 -1.24 -12.71 -1.03
CA TYR A 52 -2.31 -12.60 -2.01
C TYR A 52 -1.84 -11.89 -3.30
N GLY A 53 -1.70 -12.64 -4.38
CA GLY A 53 -1.14 -12.12 -5.64
C GLY A 53 0.35 -11.79 -5.54
N GLY A 54 0.86 -11.14 -6.57
CA GLY A 54 2.19 -10.58 -6.65
C GLY A 54 2.20 -9.05 -6.50
N PRO A 55 3.37 -8.42 -6.67
CA PRO A 55 3.56 -6.98 -6.48
C PRO A 55 2.62 -6.14 -7.35
N SER A 56 1.95 -5.20 -6.70
CA SER A 56 1.10 -4.19 -7.33
C SER A 56 1.56 -2.76 -7.03
N LEU A 57 1.18 -1.84 -7.91
CA LEU A 57 1.38 -0.40 -7.77
C LEU A 57 0.85 0.12 -6.43
N ARG A 58 -0.25 -0.46 -5.92
CA ARG A 58 -0.89 -0.03 -4.69
C ARG A 58 -0.13 -0.50 -3.45
N GLU A 59 0.45 -1.69 -3.44
CA GLU A 59 1.36 -2.12 -2.37
C GLU A 59 2.61 -1.24 -2.32
N HIS A 60 3.19 -0.98 -3.49
CA HIS A 60 4.38 -0.15 -3.61
C HIS A 60 4.08 1.31 -3.26
N LEU A 61 2.88 1.81 -3.55
CA LEU A 61 2.44 3.13 -3.08
C LEU A 61 2.41 3.20 -1.55
N VAL A 62 2.00 2.13 -0.86
CA VAL A 62 2.08 2.05 0.61
C VAL A 62 3.53 2.08 1.07
N SER A 63 4.41 1.25 0.48
CA SER A 63 5.83 1.25 0.82
C SER A 63 6.49 2.62 0.62
N TRP A 64 6.25 3.27 -0.53
CA TRP A 64 6.77 4.60 -0.85
C TRP A 64 6.24 5.70 0.07
N SER A 65 5.00 5.56 0.56
CA SER A 65 4.41 6.53 1.48
C SER A 65 5.13 6.61 2.84
N LEU A 66 5.92 5.58 3.18
CA LEU A 66 6.80 5.59 4.34
C LEU A 66 8.02 6.53 4.16
N GLY A 67 8.15 7.16 2.99
CA GLY A 67 9.05 8.28 2.74
C GLY A 67 10.29 7.93 1.91
N THR A 68 10.54 6.66 1.60
CA THR A 68 11.87 6.17 1.20
C THR A 68 12.92 6.54 2.27
N VAL A 69 14.05 5.85 2.32
CA VAL A 69 15.21 6.37 3.05
C VAL A 69 15.66 7.66 2.33
N GLY A 70 15.13 8.82 2.75
CA GLY A 70 15.49 10.16 2.25
C GLY A 70 14.45 10.86 1.35
N VAL A 71 13.64 11.73 1.98
CA VAL A 71 12.98 12.95 1.42
C VAL A 71 11.91 12.75 0.33
N GLY A 72 10.63 12.78 0.73
CA GLY A 72 9.47 12.88 -0.17
C GLY A 72 8.70 14.20 0.00
N SER A 73 8.44 14.91 -1.11
CA SER A 73 7.51 16.05 -1.19
C SER A 73 6.21 15.58 -1.87
N VAL A 74 5.04 15.87 -1.31
CA VAL A 74 3.75 15.53 -1.94
C VAL A 74 3.21 16.77 -2.63
N ASN A 75 2.82 16.67 -3.90
CA ASN A 75 2.21 17.80 -4.62
C ASN A 75 0.69 17.62 -4.66
N ILE A 76 -0.04 18.45 -3.91
CA ILE A 76 -1.50 18.49 -3.92
C ILE A 76 -1.90 19.84 -4.51
N ALA A 77 -2.68 19.82 -5.60
CA ALA A 77 -3.20 21.01 -6.29
C ALA A 77 -2.14 22.05 -6.73
N GLY A 78 -0.92 21.61 -7.07
CA GLY A 78 0.16 22.50 -7.50
C GLY A 78 0.96 23.11 -6.35
N GLN A 79 0.62 22.79 -5.09
CA GLN A 79 1.42 23.13 -3.91
C GLN A 79 2.15 21.90 -3.39
N ALA A 80 3.47 22.04 -3.24
CA ALA A 80 4.27 21.08 -2.50
C ALA A 80 3.93 21.20 -1.01
N MET A 81 3.31 20.18 -0.45
CA MET A 81 3.13 20.03 0.99
C MET A 81 4.18 19.05 1.53
N THR A 82 4.90 19.50 2.56
CA THR A 82 5.67 18.64 3.45
C THR A 82 4.70 18.10 4.50
N VAL A 83 4.46 16.80 4.52
CA VAL A 83 3.70 16.17 5.60
C VAL A 83 4.65 16.03 6.78
N ILE A 84 4.48 16.88 7.80
CA ILE A 84 5.23 16.79 9.06
C ILE A 84 4.40 15.93 10.00
N THR A 85 4.82 14.69 10.23
CA THR A 85 4.26 13.89 11.33
C THR A 85 4.78 14.44 12.67
N PRO A 86 3.98 14.36 13.76
CA PRO A 86 4.32 15.00 15.04
C PRO A 86 5.69 14.61 15.63
N ASP A 87 6.20 13.42 15.27
CA ASP A 87 7.49 12.88 15.75
C ASP A 87 8.54 12.77 14.64
N GLY A 88 8.23 13.26 13.42
CA GLY A 88 9.14 13.31 12.28
C GLY A 88 9.43 11.99 11.55
N ASN A 89 9.07 10.83 12.10
CA ASN A 89 9.24 9.52 11.45
C ASN A 89 7.98 8.66 11.57
N LEU A 90 7.54 8.07 10.46
CA LEU A 90 6.56 6.98 10.48
C LEU A 90 7.21 5.72 11.09
N PRO A 91 6.45 4.83 11.76
CA PRO A 91 7.01 3.56 12.26
C PRO A 91 7.59 2.74 11.10
N LEU A 92 8.64 1.97 11.38
CA LEU A 92 9.17 1.04 10.37
C LEU A 92 8.18 -0.11 10.16
N PRO A 93 8.23 -0.79 9.00
CA PRO A 93 7.53 -2.06 8.81
C PRO A 93 7.84 -3.04 9.96
N GLY A 94 6.83 -3.76 10.44
CA GLY A 94 6.93 -4.62 11.63
C GLY A 94 6.71 -3.89 12.96
N GLN A 95 6.52 -2.57 12.95
CA GLN A 95 6.33 -1.77 14.17
C GLN A 95 4.94 -1.15 14.26
N TRP A 96 4.07 -1.36 13.27
CA TRP A 96 2.73 -0.79 13.26
C TRP A 96 1.77 -1.66 14.08
N THR A 97 0.85 -1.02 14.79
CA THR A 97 -0.35 -1.71 15.25
C THR A 97 -1.26 -1.99 14.05
N PHE A 98 -2.07 -3.04 14.14
CA PHE A 98 -3.00 -3.40 13.07
C PHE A 98 -3.92 -2.23 12.67
N ASP A 99 -4.52 -1.54 13.64
CA ASP A 99 -5.45 -0.45 13.35
C ASP A 99 -4.76 0.76 12.71
N ALA A 100 -3.53 1.06 13.12
CA ALA A 100 -2.75 2.13 12.49
C ALA A 100 -2.35 1.75 11.05
N ALA A 101 -1.95 0.50 10.81
CA ALA A 101 -1.62 -0.01 9.49
C ALA A 101 -2.83 0.05 8.55
N VAL A 102 -4.02 -0.38 9.03
CA VAL A 102 -5.28 -0.28 8.29
C VAL A 102 -5.60 1.18 7.95
N ALA A 103 -5.52 2.08 8.92
CA ALA A 103 -5.82 3.50 8.72
C ALA A 103 -4.88 4.15 7.67
N HIS A 104 -3.62 3.73 7.63
CA HIS A 104 -2.62 4.24 6.69
C HIS A 104 -2.76 3.63 5.29
N ALA A 105 -2.87 2.30 5.19
CA ALA A 105 -2.93 1.60 3.91
C ALA A 105 -4.26 1.79 3.18
N ALA A 106 -5.38 1.88 3.89
CA ALA A 106 -6.71 1.95 3.28
C ALA A 106 -6.87 3.08 2.23
N PRO A 107 -6.56 4.36 2.51
CA PRO A 107 -6.68 5.40 1.48
C PRO A 107 -5.75 5.16 0.29
N LEU A 108 -4.55 4.62 0.52
CA LEU A 108 -3.57 4.37 -0.55
C LEU A 108 -4.02 3.24 -1.47
N CYS A 109 -4.65 2.19 -0.94
CA CYS A 109 -5.14 1.05 -1.72
C CYS A 109 -6.51 1.27 -2.36
N PHE A 110 -7.41 2.06 -1.74
CA PHE A 110 -8.81 2.15 -2.16
C PHE A 110 -9.24 3.52 -2.71
N ASP A 111 -8.52 4.61 -2.48
CA ASP A 111 -8.89 5.89 -3.08
C ASP A 111 -8.61 5.88 -4.60
N PRO A 112 -9.31 6.71 -5.39
CA PRO A 112 -9.11 6.79 -6.83
C PRO A 112 -7.65 7.04 -7.22
N ALA A 113 -7.14 6.32 -8.23
CA ALA A 113 -5.74 6.45 -8.68
C ALA A 113 -5.36 7.90 -9.07
N THR A 114 -6.33 8.71 -9.50
CA THR A 114 -6.12 10.12 -9.83
C THR A 114 -5.55 10.93 -8.67
N LYS A 115 -5.82 10.54 -7.41
CA LYS A 115 -5.28 11.19 -6.21
C LYS A 115 -3.76 10.98 -6.07
N TYR A 116 -3.25 9.85 -6.53
CA TYR A 116 -1.85 9.44 -6.41
C TYR A 116 -1.13 9.32 -7.75
N LEU A 117 -1.70 9.92 -8.80
CA LEU A 117 -1.31 9.71 -10.19
C LEU A 117 0.20 9.85 -10.42
N ASN A 118 0.83 10.90 -9.89
CA ASN A 118 2.26 11.16 -10.09
C ASN A 118 3.17 10.11 -9.40
N LEU A 119 2.73 9.55 -8.27
CA LEU A 119 3.47 8.50 -7.57
C LEU A 119 3.27 7.17 -8.27
N LEU A 120 2.04 6.83 -8.63
CA LEU A 120 1.73 5.59 -9.36
C LEU A 120 2.43 5.54 -10.72
N LEU A 121 2.54 6.65 -11.45
CA LEU A 121 3.33 6.73 -12.69
C LEU A 121 4.82 6.46 -12.44
N GLN A 122 5.38 7.03 -11.36
CA GLN A 122 6.78 6.80 -11.01
C GLN A 122 7.04 5.35 -10.61
N ILE A 123 6.16 4.74 -9.83
CA ILE A 123 6.26 3.31 -9.46
C ILE A 123 6.17 2.47 -10.74
N GLN A 124 5.17 2.72 -11.60
CA GLN A 124 5.01 2.00 -12.88
C GLN A 124 6.25 2.09 -13.79
N GLU A 125 6.98 3.19 -13.72
CA GLU A 125 8.19 3.40 -14.54
C GLU A 125 9.46 2.83 -13.93
N ARG A 126 9.49 2.61 -12.61
CA ARG A 126 10.71 2.22 -11.88
C ARG A 126 10.65 0.79 -11.34
N GLU A 127 9.48 0.20 -11.25
CA GLU A 127 9.26 -1.06 -10.56
C GLU A 127 8.43 -2.03 -11.40
N ASP A 128 8.76 -3.31 -11.29
CA ASP A 128 8.11 -4.39 -12.03
C ASP A 128 6.88 -4.90 -11.26
N CYS A 129 5.81 -4.10 -11.25
CA CYS A 129 4.49 -4.54 -10.77
C CYS A 129 3.76 -5.34 -11.87
N PHE A 130 3.03 -6.40 -11.49
CA PHE A 130 2.32 -7.24 -12.46
C PHE A 130 0.88 -7.63 -12.05
N ASP A 131 0.49 -7.40 -10.80
CA ASP A 131 -0.86 -7.68 -10.30
C ASP A 131 -1.69 -6.40 -10.08
N ASP A 132 -1.45 -5.42 -10.95
CA ASP A 132 -2.13 -4.13 -10.92
C ASP A 132 -3.62 -4.24 -11.25
N ASP A 133 -4.40 -3.38 -10.61
CA ASP A 133 -5.80 -3.22 -10.96
C ASP A 133 -5.94 -2.65 -12.39
N PRO A 134 -6.76 -3.28 -13.27
CA PRO A 134 -6.90 -2.82 -14.65
C PRO A 134 -7.52 -1.42 -14.78
N GLU A 135 -8.34 -0.98 -13.82
CA GLU A 135 -8.90 0.38 -13.81
C GLU A 135 -7.82 1.41 -13.47
N ASP A 136 -6.95 1.11 -12.50
CA ASP A 136 -5.78 1.95 -12.22
C ASP A 136 -4.92 2.08 -13.49
N LEU A 137 -4.58 0.96 -14.14
CA LEU A 137 -3.82 0.99 -15.40
C LEU A 137 -4.48 1.81 -16.51
N ALA A 138 -5.81 1.78 -16.61
CA ALA A 138 -6.55 2.59 -17.57
C ALA A 138 -6.40 4.09 -17.30
N VAL A 139 -6.47 4.50 -16.02
CA VAL A 139 -6.23 5.89 -15.59
C VAL A 139 -4.82 6.34 -15.94
N LEU A 140 -3.80 5.52 -15.65
CA LEU A 140 -2.41 5.84 -15.96
C LEU A 140 -2.17 5.96 -17.48
N ARG A 141 -2.69 5.02 -18.29
CA ARG A 141 -2.56 5.02 -19.76
C ARG A 141 -3.24 6.22 -20.41
N GLY A 142 -4.38 6.66 -19.88
CA GLY A 142 -5.11 7.85 -20.35
C GLY A 142 -4.29 9.14 -20.27
N LYS A 143 -3.22 9.17 -19.47
CA LYS A 143 -2.34 10.33 -19.26
C LYS A 143 -1.00 10.24 -19.99
N ARG A 144 -0.55 9.05 -20.40
CA ARG A 144 0.63 8.87 -21.27
C ARG A 144 0.44 9.42 -22.70
N LYS A 145 -0.78 9.77 -23.09
CA LYS A 145 -1.05 10.47 -24.35
C LYS A 145 -0.83 11.98 -24.19
N LYS A 146 0.42 12.43 -24.26
CA LYS A 146 0.80 13.80 -24.61
C LYS A 146 2.08 13.79 -25.42
#